data_AF-A0A945HJZ1-F1
#
_entry.id   AF-A0A945HJZ1-F1
#
_cell.length_a   1.000
_cell.length_b   1.000
_cell.length_c   1.000
_cell.angle_alpha   90.00
_cell.angle_beta   90.00
_cell.angle_gamma   90.00
#
_symmetry.space_group_name_H-M   'P 1'
#
loop_
_entity.id
_entity.type
_entity.pdbx_description
1 polymer ?
#
loop_
_entity_poly.entity_id
_entity_poly.type
_entity_poly.pdbx_seq_one_letter_code
_entity_poly.pdbx_strand_id
1 'polypeptide(L)'
;MENSGEKFLHQKDPKLHVSDFVEHEQSRKKRSSQETSQKPVDKISDWLEVIEKTHMGHEDDPRVLERLKDYYHNQHVIKPDDVPESYFENQRRLAREQGHGDVEVSDIDKQQLTEAIISDQRSTLDNWINYYTSSHSESFPTWSKHWSFNGMLKLSNYDKEKHKFNKRSKDTVAPFPDLNREALAHVVNAIVKQVKDVKVKEAKDKQVKDEDTLDIQKDPEFEKLLQDANFAKLYAYAIEKVTPAKESELLSTKGEWIKYDKDSDHMPLVNSIQGHGTGWCTAGESTAESQLKNGDFFVYYSQDKKGDFKTPRAAIRMNGNDIAEVRGIAHEQNLDPYINDTVDEKLKDFPNGEAYKKKTADMKRLTEIENILKKGRELDKNDLRFLYQVDDTIEGFGYRDDPRIEEIIEERDKKSDLSQIFNIEKNKISITKNEAINNEDIVYHYGGLYLTGLTSLEGLKLPETVNGDLDLRGLTSAEGLRLPETVNGNLNLSGLTSAEGLKLPETVNGNLSLISLTSAEGLKFPETVNGNLNLISLTSADGLNLPETVNGGLHLTGLTSLEGLKLPETVNGFIYIGGLVEAEISDLKKSDKVFMVKEG
;
A
#
# COMPACT_ATOMS: atom_id res chain seq x y z
N MET A 1 44.31 23.05 3.57
CA MET A 1 43.51 22.03 2.83
C MET A 1 42.42 21.43 3.72
N GLU A 2 42.58 21.59 5.04
CA GLU A 2 41.75 21.10 6.13
C GLU A 2 40.28 21.55 6.08
N ASN A 3 39.43 20.66 6.58
CA ASN A 3 38.07 20.87 7.04
C ASN A 3 36.97 21.14 5.98
N SER A 4 37.13 20.64 4.74
CA SER A 4 36.09 20.80 3.70
C SER A 4 34.81 20.02 4.00
N GLY A 5 34.92 18.85 4.64
CA GLY A 5 33.77 18.04 5.05
C GLY A 5 32.99 18.68 6.18
N GLU A 6 33.69 19.27 7.13
CA GLU A 6 33.15 19.98 8.29
C GLU A 6 32.45 21.27 7.87
N LYS A 7 33.00 22.00 6.90
CA LYS A 7 32.32 23.12 6.25
C LYS A 7 31.03 22.66 5.59
N PHE A 8 31.06 21.55 4.85
CA PHE A 8 29.87 20.98 4.23
C PHE A 8 28.81 20.59 5.28
N LEU A 9 29.21 19.92 6.37
CA LEU A 9 28.30 19.57 7.46
C LEU A 9 27.70 20.82 8.10
N HIS A 10 28.49 21.86 8.39
CA HIS A 10 27.99 23.11 8.94
C HIS A 10 27.02 23.84 7.99
N GLN A 11 27.23 23.74 6.68
CA GLN A 11 26.29 24.29 5.69
C GLN A 11 24.96 23.52 5.68
N LYS A 12 24.99 22.19 5.85
CA LYS A 12 23.78 21.34 5.89
C LYS A 12 23.06 21.39 7.23
N ASP A 13 23.80 21.60 8.31
CA ASP A 13 23.29 21.81 9.66
C ASP A 13 24.06 22.95 10.35
N PRO A 14 23.58 24.20 10.21
CA PRO A 14 24.20 25.36 10.85
C PRO A 14 24.24 25.27 12.38
N LYS A 15 23.42 24.41 13.01
CA LYS A 15 23.39 24.26 14.47
C LYS A 15 24.27 23.12 14.98
N LEU A 16 24.86 22.31 14.10
CA LEU A 16 25.70 21.16 14.50
C LEU A 16 26.80 21.57 15.49
N HIS A 17 27.48 22.70 15.23
CA HIS A 17 28.59 23.17 16.06
C HIS A 17 28.23 23.63 17.49
N VAL A 18 26.93 23.81 17.77
CA VAL A 18 26.38 24.16 19.11
C VAL A 18 25.51 23.04 19.68
N SER A 19 25.53 21.86 19.05
CA SER A 19 24.88 20.68 19.60
C SER A 19 25.56 20.22 20.89
N ASP A 20 24.80 19.55 21.75
CA ASP A 20 25.29 19.11 23.07
C ASP A 20 26.55 18.25 22.96
N PHE A 21 26.62 17.36 21.96
CA PHE A 21 27.77 16.47 21.77
C PHE A 21 29.03 17.19 21.25
N VAL A 22 28.88 18.23 20.40
CA VAL A 22 30.02 19.05 19.98
C VAL A 22 30.52 19.92 21.13
N GLU A 23 29.62 20.54 21.90
CA GLU A 23 29.99 21.35 23.08
C GLU A 23 30.57 20.50 24.21
N HIS A 24 30.12 19.25 24.34
CA HIS A 24 30.70 18.30 25.27
C HIS A 24 32.17 18.03 24.96
N GLU A 25 32.52 17.84 23.69
CA GLU A 25 33.91 17.62 23.29
C GLU A 25 34.78 18.84 23.59
N GLN A 26 34.29 20.05 23.34
CA GLN A 26 35.00 21.28 23.68
C GLN A 26 35.21 21.43 25.20
N SER A 27 34.20 21.06 25.98
CA SER A 27 34.30 21.02 27.44
C SER A 27 35.32 20.00 27.92
N ARG A 28 35.40 18.82 27.27
CA ARG A 28 36.39 17.78 27.56
C ARG A 28 37.81 18.26 27.23
N LYS A 29 38.04 18.85 26.06
CA LYS A 29 39.33 19.44 25.67
C LYS A 29 39.79 20.50 26.67
N LYS A 30 38.89 21.39 27.08
CA LYS A 30 39.18 22.41 28.10
C LYS A 30 39.59 21.81 29.45
N ARG A 31 38.94 20.74 29.89
CA ARG A 31 39.30 20.02 31.13
C ARG A 31 40.66 19.33 31.02
N SER A 32 40.99 18.80 29.84
CA SER A 32 42.25 18.12 29.55
C SER A 32 43.39 19.08 29.15
N SER A 33 43.20 20.40 29.28
CA SER A 33 44.18 21.43 28.87
C SER A 33 44.62 21.34 27.39
N GLN A 34 43.75 20.82 26.52
CA GLN A 34 43.94 20.82 25.07
C GLN A 34 43.45 22.14 24.47
N GLU A 35 44.00 22.53 23.32
CA GLU A 35 43.57 23.72 22.60
C GLU A 35 42.12 23.58 22.10
N THR A 36 41.32 24.64 22.27
CA THR A 36 39.91 24.70 21.85
C THR A 36 39.71 25.86 20.87
N SER A 37 38.87 25.66 19.85
CA SER A 37 38.54 26.71 18.88
C SER A 37 37.10 27.19 19.04
N GLN A 38 36.87 28.48 18.81
CA GLN A 38 35.52 29.05 18.73
C GLN A 38 34.93 28.97 17.31
N LYS A 39 35.72 28.58 16.30
CA LYS A 39 35.23 28.50 14.92
C LYS A 39 34.33 27.27 14.76
N PRO A 40 33.11 27.40 14.20
CA PRO A 40 32.18 26.28 14.04
C PRO A 40 32.80 25.03 13.40
N VAL A 41 33.57 25.24 12.34
CA VAL A 41 34.22 24.18 11.56
C VAL A 41 35.24 23.39 12.38
N ASP A 42 36.03 24.08 13.21
CA ASP A 42 37.05 23.44 14.05
C ASP A 42 36.39 22.64 15.17
N LYS A 43 35.30 23.18 15.76
CA LYS A 43 34.51 22.46 16.78
C LYS A 43 33.92 21.16 16.22
N ILE A 44 33.43 21.20 14.98
CA ILE A 44 32.92 20.00 14.28
C ILE A 44 34.07 19.03 14.01
N SER A 45 35.22 19.50 13.57
CA SER A 45 36.39 18.65 13.29
C SER A 45 36.85 17.90 14.53
N ASP A 46 37.00 18.60 15.65
CA ASP A 46 37.35 18.03 16.95
C ASP A 46 36.40 16.90 17.36
N TRP A 47 35.10 17.10 17.14
CA TRP A 47 34.09 16.11 17.46
C TRP A 47 34.07 14.92 16.47
N LEU A 48 34.31 15.15 15.18
CA LEU A 48 34.43 14.07 14.21
C LEU A 48 35.62 13.15 14.51
N GLU A 49 36.73 13.68 15.01
CA GLU A 49 37.85 12.85 15.49
C GLU A 49 37.42 11.91 16.63
N VAL A 50 36.50 12.36 17.50
CA VAL A 50 35.93 11.51 18.56
C VAL A 50 35.04 10.45 17.95
N ILE A 51 34.18 10.79 16.99
CA ILE A 51 33.36 9.81 16.28
C ILE A 51 34.24 8.75 15.62
N GLU A 52 35.27 9.15 14.89
CA GLU A 52 36.18 8.24 14.21
C GLU A 52 36.85 7.27 15.20
N LYS A 53 37.39 7.80 16.31
CA LYS A 53 38.01 6.96 17.35
C LYS A 53 37.01 6.02 18.03
N THR A 54 35.79 6.49 18.31
CA THR A 54 34.79 5.71 19.05
C THR A 54 34.06 4.69 18.19
N HIS A 55 33.81 5.00 16.92
CA HIS A 55 33.04 4.16 16.00
C HIS A 55 33.93 3.22 15.18
N MET A 56 35.16 3.63 14.83
CA MET A 56 36.08 2.82 14.01
C MET A 56 37.29 2.27 14.79
N GLY A 57 37.63 2.85 15.94
CA GLY A 57 38.80 2.40 16.73
C GLY A 57 38.61 1.09 17.50
N HIS A 58 37.44 0.44 17.38
CA HIS A 58 37.03 -0.68 18.23
C HIS A 58 36.22 -1.76 17.48
N GLU A 59 36.46 -1.94 16.17
CA GLU A 59 35.77 -2.96 15.36
C GLU A 59 35.85 -4.36 16.00
N ASP A 60 36.97 -4.69 16.65
CA ASP A 60 37.21 -5.98 17.30
C ASP A 60 36.63 -6.10 18.73
N ASP A 61 35.98 -5.06 19.29
CA ASP A 61 35.38 -5.10 20.64
C ASP A 61 33.84 -5.06 20.57
N PRO A 62 33.16 -6.23 20.61
CA PRO A 62 31.71 -6.32 20.58
C PRO A 62 31.00 -5.47 21.64
N ARG A 63 31.64 -5.23 22.80
CA ARG A 63 31.06 -4.44 23.89
C ARG A 63 31.02 -2.95 23.58
N VAL A 64 31.92 -2.46 22.72
CA VAL A 64 31.90 -1.07 22.25
C VAL A 64 30.80 -0.92 21.21
N LEU A 65 30.71 -1.85 20.25
CA LEU A 65 29.67 -1.86 19.24
C LEU A 65 28.26 -1.95 19.86
N GLU A 66 28.07 -2.80 20.85
CA GLU A 66 26.77 -2.94 21.52
C GLU A 66 26.36 -1.65 22.24
N ARG A 67 27.29 -1.00 22.96
CA ARG A 67 27.03 0.29 23.59
C ARG A 67 26.68 1.38 22.57
N LEU A 68 27.24 1.31 21.37
CA LEU A 68 26.94 2.23 20.29
C LEU A 68 25.53 1.99 19.72
N LYS A 69 25.17 0.72 19.50
CA LYS A 69 23.81 0.32 19.10
C LYS A 69 22.79 0.78 20.13
N ASP A 70 23.01 0.48 21.41
CA ASP A 70 22.16 0.92 22.52
C ASP A 70 21.98 2.45 22.51
N TYR A 71 23.05 3.21 22.28
CA TYR A 71 22.98 4.66 22.19
C TYR A 71 22.03 5.10 21.07
N TYR A 72 22.19 4.59 19.85
CA TYR A 72 21.35 4.98 18.71
C TYR A 72 19.93 4.43 18.81
N HIS A 73 19.73 3.22 19.36
CA HIS A 73 18.40 2.66 19.62
C HIS A 73 17.61 3.57 20.54
N ASN A 74 18.20 3.99 21.65
CA ASN A 74 17.55 4.87 22.62
C ASN A 74 17.16 6.25 22.03
N GLN A 75 17.88 6.71 21.01
CA GLN A 75 17.62 8.01 20.37
C GLN A 75 16.62 7.93 19.22
N HIS A 76 16.55 6.81 18.50
CA HIS A 76 15.89 6.77 17.19
C HIS A 76 14.84 5.67 17.02
N VAL A 77 14.88 4.60 17.81
CA VAL A 77 13.86 3.55 17.76
C VAL A 77 12.61 4.02 18.50
N ILE A 78 11.44 3.73 17.93
CA ILE A 78 10.14 4.05 18.52
C ILE A 78 10.01 3.44 19.93
N LYS A 79 9.34 4.16 20.83
CA LYS A 79 9.02 3.66 22.17
C LYS A 79 7.67 2.93 22.14
N PRO A 80 7.44 1.95 23.04
CA PRO A 80 6.14 1.26 23.11
C PRO A 80 4.95 2.22 23.17
N ASP A 81 5.05 3.27 23.99
CA ASP A 81 3.97 4.26 24.18
C ASP A 81 3.75 5.19 22.97
N ASP A 82 4.69 5.23 22.03
CA ASP A 82 4.60 6.06 20.82
C ASP A 82 4.01 5.29 19.62
N VAL A 83 3.76 3.97 19.74
CA VAL A 83 3.11 3.18 18.67
C VAL A 83 1.63 3.60 18.54
N PRO A 84 1.19 4.10 17.38
CA PRO A 84 -0.15 4.67 17.23
C PRO A 84 -1.23 3.59 17.14
N GLU A 85 -2.41 3.84 17.73
CA GLU A 85 -3.55 2.91 17.67
C GLU A 85 -3.99 2.59 16.24
N SER A 86 -3.80 3.54 15.31
CA SER A 86 -4.09 3.37 13.88
C SER A 86 -3.30 2.23 13.25
N TYR A 87 -2.13 1.86 13.79
CA TYR A 87 -1.39 0.69 13.32
C TYR A 87 -2.16 -0.61 13.62
N PHE A 88 -2.68 -0.77 14.84
CA PHE A 88 -3.45 -1.95 15.23
C PHE A 88 -4.81 -2.01 14.54
N GLU A 89 -5.45 -0.86 14.30
CA GLU A 89 -6.65 -0.75 13.46
C GLU A 89 -6.38 -1.26 12.03
N ASN A 90 -5.21 -0.91 11.47
CA ASN A 90 -4.83 -1.38 10.14
C ASN A 90 -4.59 -2.90 10.13
N GLN A 91 -3.99 -3.48 11.17
CA GLN A 91 -3.84 -4.93 11.28
C GLN A 91 -5.20 -5.65 11.35
N ARG A 92 -6.18 -5.09 12.08
CA ARG A 92 -7.57 -5.61 12.09
C ARG A 92 -8.20 -5.57 10.70
N ARG A 93 -8.04 -4.45 9.99
CA ARG A 93 -8.55 -4.28 8.63
C ARG A 93 -7.94 -5.31 7.68
N LEU A 94 -6.61 -5.49 7.71
CA LEU A 94 -5.90 -6.47 6.87
C LEU A 94 -6.35 -7.90 7.16
N ALA A 95 -6.54 -8.28 8.44
CA ALA A 95 -7.05 -9.60 8.79
C ALA A 95 -8.45 -9.84 8.20
N ARG A 96 -9.33 -8.84 8.27
CA ARG A 96 -10.66 -8.90 7.67
C ARG A 96 -10.60 -9.03 6.15
N GLU A 97 -9.76 -8.24 5.49
CA GLU A 97 -9.54 -8.29 4.03
C GLU A 97 -8.96 -9.63 3.58
N GLN A 98 -8.15 -10.29 4.41
CA GLN A 98 -7.61 -11.63 4.17
C GLN A 98 -8.61 -12.76 4.50
N GLY A 99 -9.87 -12.43 4.80
CA GLY A 99 -10.93 -13.42 5.04
C GLY A 99 -10.93 -14.01 6.44
N HIS A 100 -10.15 -13.46 7.38
CA HIS A 100 -10.14 -13.90 8.79
C HIS A 100 -11.31 -13.33 9.62
N GLY A 101 -12.14 -12.46 9.03
CA GLY A 101 -13.28 -11.84 9.70
C GLY A 101 -12.90 -10.70 10.65
N ASP A 102 -13.83 -10.32 11.53
CA ASP A 102 -13.60 -9.28 12.54
C ASP A 102 -12.78 -9.86 13.70
N VAL A 103 -11.45 -9.71 13.64
CA VAL A 103 -10.52 -10.19 14.67
C VAL A 103 -10.29 -9.10 15.72
N GLU A 104 -10.45 -9.43 17.01
CA GLU A 104 -10.01 -8.57 18.11
C GLU A 104 -8.49 -8.67 18.28
N VAL A 105 -7.80 -7.54 18.36
CA VAL A 105 -6.37 -7.47 18.71
C VAL A 105 -6.30 -7.23 20.21
N SER A 106 -5.98 -8.28 20.97
CA SER A 106 -5.87 -8.22 22.43
C SER A 106 -4.66 -7.37 22.87
N ASP A 107 -4.60 -7.01 24.15
CA ASP A 107 -3.44 -6.29 24.71
C ASP A 107 -2.14 -7.11 24.56
N ILE A 108 -2.24 -8.44 24.59
CA ILE A 108 -1.09 -9.34 24.37
C ILE A 108 -0.62 -9.25 22.92
N ASP A 109 -1.55 -9.23 21.96
CA ASP A 109 -1.21 -9.09 20.55
C ASP A 109 -0.60 -7.71 20.26
N LYS A 110 -1.13 -6.65 20.87
CA LYS A 110 -0.56 -5.30 20.77
C LYS A 110 0.87 -5.27 21.30
N GLN A 111 1.13 -5.93 22.43
CA GLN A 111 2.48 -6.03 22.98
C GLN A 111 3.42 -6.76 22.02
N GLN A 112 3.01 -7.92 21.49
CA GLN A 112 3.83 -8.70 20.55
C GLN A 112 4.12 -7.93 19.25
N LEU A 113 3.11 -7.28 18.69
CA LEU A 113 3.26 -6.43 17.51
C LEU A 113 4.18 -5.23 17.77
N THR A 114 4.08 -4.62 18.95
CA THR A 114 4.96 -3.53 19.37
C THR A 114 6.41 -3.99 19.51
N GLU A 115 6.62 -5.16 20.12
CA GLU A 115 7.93 -5.78 20.25
C GLU A 115 8.54 -6.08 18.86
N ALA A 116 7.73 -6.57 17.91
CA ALA A 116 8.15 -6.79 16.53
C ALA A 116 8.57 -5.48 15.83
N ILE A 117 7.76 -4.42 15.95
CA ILE A 117 8.10 -3.09 15.40
C ILE A 117 9.45 -2.60 15.92
N ILE A 118 9.64 -2.66 17.26
CA ILE A 118 10.87 -2.20 17.91
C ILE A 118 12.05 -3.05 17.45
N SER A 119 11.88 -4.37 17.39
CA SER A 119 12.91 -5.31 16.94
C SER A 119 13.32 -5.05 15.49
N ASP A 120 12.36 -4.85 14.58
CA ASP A 120 12.64 -4.57 13.17
C ASP A 120 13.33 -3.21 12.98
N GLN A 121 12.95 -2.19 13.74
CA GLN A 121 13.67 -0.91 13.75
C GLN A 121 15.10 -1.03 14.29
N ARG A 122 15.32 -1.81 15.36
CA ARG A 122 16.66 -2.08 15.89
C ARG A 122 17.51 -2.81 14.87
N SER A 123 17.01 -3.90 14.30
CA SER A 123 17.75 -4.74 13.35
C SER A 123 18.09 -3.98 12.07
N THR A 124 17.14 -3.23 11.50
CA THR A 124 17.43 -2.40 10.31
C THR A 124 18.43 -1.28 10.60
N LEU A 125 18.37 -0.64 11.77
CA LEU A 125 19.35 0.36 12.19
C LEU A 125 20.74 -0.24 12.44
N ASP A 126 20.79 -1.41 13.06
CA ASP A 126 22.02 -2.17 13.30
C ASP A 126 22.77 -2.47 12.02
N ASN A 127 22.06 -2.78 10.94
CA ASN A 127 22.70 -3.01 9.64
C ASN A 127 23.50 -1.80 9.14
N TRP A 128 22.98 -0.58 9.37
CA TRP A 128 23.71 0.65 9.07
C TRP A 128 24.88 0.90 10.03
N ILE A 129 24.67 0.70 11.33
CA ILE A 129 25.71 0.88 12.35
C ILE A 129 26.86 -0.07 12.06
N ASN A 130 26.59 -1.37 11.95
CA ASN A 130 27.56 -2.42 11.66
C ASN A 130 28.36 -2.11 10.40
N TYR A 131 27.71 -1.64 9.33
CA TYR A 131 28.41 -1.28 8.11
C TYR A 131 29.37 -0.10 8.30
N TYR A 132 28.90 1.01 8.90
CA TYR A 132 29.70 2.22 9.09
C TYR A 132 30.84 2.08 10.10
N THR A 133 30.69 1.18 11.08
CA THR A 133 31.73 0.85 12.06
C THR A 133 32.68 -0.24 11.58
N SER A 134 32.38 -0.90 10.45
CA SER A 134 33.26 -1.92 9.88
C SER A 134 34.27 -1.36 8.89
N SER A 135 35.34 -2.13 8.70
CA SER A 135 36.38 -1.95 7.69
C SER A 135 35.85 -1.78 6.26
N HIS A 136 34.67 -2.33 5.94
CA HIS A 136 34.04 -2.23 4.62
C HIS A 136 33.62 -0.81 4.22
N SER A 137 33.62 0.13 5.15
CA SER A 137 33.28 1.54 4.90
C SER A 137 34.46 2.49 5.17
N GLU A 138 35.67 1.98 5.44
CA GLU A 138 36.87 2.79 5.74
C GLU A 138 37.22 3.81 4.66
N SER A 139 36.89 3.51 3.40
CA SER A 139 37.12 4.41 2.27
C SER A 139 36.27 5.69 2.34
N PHE A 140 35.20 5.71 3.14
CA PHE A 140 34.34 6.87 3.32
C PHE A 140 34.87 7.78 4.44
N PRO A 141 35.06 9.08 4.19
CA PRO A 141 35.40 10.03 5.24
C PRO A 141 34.35 10.06 6.36
N THR A 142 34.79 10.24 7.61
CA THR A 142 33.90 10.27 8.79
C THR A 142 32.74 11.27 8.65
N TRP A 143 32.99 12.45 8.08
CA TRP A 143 31.95 13.45 7.84
C TRP A 143 30.86 12.98 6.86
N SER A 144 31.21 12.17 5.84
CA SER A 144 30.23 11.71 4.85
C SER A 144 29.42 10.54 5.38
N LYS A 145 30.02 9.66 6.20
CA LYS A 145 29.31 8.66 7.00
C LYS A 145 28.28 9.33 7.91
N HIS A 146 28.70 10.35 8.65
CA HIS A 146 27.81 11.11 9.52
C HIS A 146 26.64 11.76 8.74
N TRP A 147 26.93 12.42 7.62
CA TRP A 147 25.91 13.05 6.77
C TRP A 147 24.89 12.03 6.23
N SER A 148 25.35 10.91 5.71
CA SER A 148 24.48 9.89 5.12
C SER A 148 23.67 9.13 6.17
N PHE A 149 24.28 8.75 7.29
CA PHE A 149 23.58 8.12 8.42
C PHE A 149 22.49 9.04 8.99
N ASN A 150 22.80 10.32 9.27
CA ASN A 150 21.78 11.29 9.71
C ASN A 150 20.72 11.60 8.66
N GLY A 151 21.06 11.47 7.38
CA GLY A 151 20.10 11.52 6.29
C GLY A 151 19.10 10.37 6.37
N MET A 152 19.61 9.14 6.51
CA MET A 152 18.84 7.90 6.61
C MET A 152 17.94 7.87 7.85
N LEU A 153 18.41 8.34 9.01
CA LEU A 153 17.62 8.37 10.25
C LEU A 153 16.31 9.18 10.13
N LYS A 154 16.20 10.08 9.14
CA LYS A 154 15.01 10.91 8.90
C LYS A 154 14.00 10.26 7.96
N LEU A 155 14.29 9.05 7.48
CA LEU A 155 13.51 8.37 6.44
C LEU A 155 12.62 7.28 7.05
N SER A 156 11.43 7.17 6.49
CA SER A 156 10.46 6.10 6.72
C SER A 156 10.45 5.17 5.50
N ASN A 157 9.34 4.48 5.26
CA ASN A 157 9.09 3.64 4.09
C ASN A 157 9.33 4.36 2.75
N TYR A 158 9.81 3.58 1.77
CA TYR A 158 9.96 4.01 0.39
C TYR A 158 8.60 4.02 -0.32
N ASP A 159 8.23 5.16 -0.90
CA ASP A 159 7.05 5.31 -1.75
C ASP A 159 7.45 5.05 -3.20
N LYS A 160 7.06 3.89 -3.74
CA LYS A 160 7.40 3.45 -5.09
C LYS A 160 6.76 4.31 -6.18
N GLU A 161 5.60 4.92 -5.95
CA GLU A 161 4.94 5.81 -6.94
C GLU A 161 5.63 7.16 -7.00
N LYS A 162 5.91 7.71 -5.82
CA LYS A 162 6.50 9.04 -5.72
C LYS A 162 8.02 9.00 -5.85
N HIS A 163 8.59 7.82 -6.08
CA HIS A 163 10.02 7.56 -6.23
C HIS A 163 10.85 8.24 -5.11
N LYS A 164 10.36 8.15 -3.87
CA LYS A 164 10.95 8.86 -2.72
C LYS A 164 10.65 8.22 -1.37
N PHE A 165 11.51 8.46 -0.40
CA PHE A 165 11.25 8.11 0.99
C PHE A 165 10.28 9.07 1.66
N ASN A 166 9.36 8.51 2.47
CA ASN A 166 8.58 9.30 3.42
C ASN A 166 9.46 9.80 4.56
N LYS A 167 8.99 10.84 5.27
CA LYS A 167 9.68 11.38 6.43
C LYS A 167 9.33 10.59 7.69
N ARG A 168 10.33 10.35 8.53
CA ARG A 168 10.16 9.76 9.87
C ARG A 168 9.70 10.80 10.88
N SER A 169 8.77 10.40 11.72
CA SER A 169 8.24 11.08 12.90
C SER A 169 8.34 10.16 14.13
N LYS A 170 7.99 10.65 15.31
CA LYS A 170 8.10 9.90 16.57
C LYS A 170 7.22 8.64 16.63
N ASP A 171 6.12 8.63 15.89
CA ASP A 171 5.11 7.57 15.78
C ASP A 171 5.32 6.69 14.52
N THR A 172 6.44 6.86 13.82
CA THR A 172 6.75 6.02 12.66
C THR A 172 7.05 4.59 13.11
N VAL A 173 6.18 3.67 12.72
CA VAL A 173 6.34 2.23 12.95
C VAL A 173 7.24 1.56 11.92
N ALA A 174 7.45 2.17 10.75
CA ALA A 174 8.24 1.57 9.68
C ALA A 174 9.72 1.33 10.09
N PRO A 175 10.34 0.22 9.67
CA PRO A 175 11.78 0.00 9.79
C PRO A 175 12.60 1.12 9.13
N PHE A 176 13.87 1.23 9.47
CA PHE A 176 14.77 2.14 8.74
C PHE A 176 14.98 1.63 7.31
N PRO A 177 15.24 2.52 6.33
CA PRO A 177 15.48 2.08 4.96
C PRO A 177 16.57 1.01 4.90
N ASP A 178 16.37 0.00 4.07
CA ASP A 178 17.38 -1.04 3.88
C ASP A 178 18.70 -0.45 3.39
N LEU A 179 19.80 -1.01 3.88
CA LEU A 179 21.14 -0.69 3.41
C LEU A 179 21.40 -1.39 2.07
N ASN A 180 21.37 -0.62 0.98
CA ASN A 180 21.93 -1.01 -0.30
C ASN A 180 23.32 -0.38 -0.42
N ARG A 181 24.36 -1.21 -0.22
CA ARG A 181 25.76 -0.76 -0.18
C ARG A 181 26.23 -0.15 -1.51
N GLU A 182 25.71 -0.64 -2.64
CA GLU A 182 26.03 -0.11 -3.97
C GLU A 182 25.41 1.28 -4.18
N ALA A 183 24.10 1.43 -3.93
CA ALA A 183 23.42 2.72 -3.97
C ALA A 183 24.10 3.73 -3.03
N LEU A 184 24.41 3.32 -1.81
CA LEU A 184 25.10 4.17 -0.83
C LEU A 184 26.48 4.61 -1.34
N ALA A 185 27.27 3.68 -1.90
CA ALA A 185 28.59 4.00 -2.44
C ALA A 185 28.50 5.02 -3.59
N HIS A 186 27.52 4.90 -4.49
CA HIS A 186 27.31 5.91 -5.54
C HIS A 186 27.05 7.29 -4.97
N VAL A 187 26.15 7.39 -3.99
CA VAL A 187 25.75 8.65 -3.35
C VAL A 187 26.92 9.27 -2.59
N VAL A 188 27.59 8.49 -1.73
CA VAL A 188 28.69 8.99 -0.90
C VAL A 188 29.88 9.41 -1.76
N ASN A 189 30.26 8.61 -2.76
CA ASN A 189 31.36 8.95 -3.66
C ASN A 189 31.08 10.23 -4.45
N ALA A 190 29.86 10.41 -4.95
CA ALA A 190 29.47 11.63 -5.68
C ALA A 190 29.56 12.88 -4.79
N ILE A 191 29.11 12.79 -3.54
CA ILE A 191 29.17 13.91 -2.58
C ILE A 191 30.60 14.21 -2.14
N VAL A 192 31.39 13.18 -1.86
CA VAL A 192 32.81 13.33 -1.53
C VAL A 192 33.56 13.99 -2.70
N LYS A 193 33.27 13.58 -3.94
CA LYS A 193 33.81 14.20 -5.15
C LYS A 193 33.37 15.65 -5.27
N GLN A 194 32.08 15.97 -5.13
CA GLN A 194 31.58 17.34 -5.17
C GLN A 194 32.27 18.24 -4.13
N VAL A 195 32.41 17.79 -2.88
CA VAL A 195 33.07 18.55 -1.81
C VAL A 195 34.56 18.74 -2.08
N LYS A 196 35.22 17.80 -2.78
CA LYS A 196 36.62 17.93 -3.25
C LYS A 196 36.74 18.85 -4.49
N ASP A 197 35.84 18.71 -5.46
CA ASP A 197 35.84 19.38 -6.78
C ASP A 197 35.39 20.85 -6.73
N VAL A 198 34.66 21.29 -5.70
CA VAL A 198 34.36 22.72 -5.44
C VAL A 198 35.65 23.57 -5.41
N LYS A 199 36.83 22.97 -5.22
CA LYS A 199 38.13 23.65 -5.29
C LYS A 199 38.78 23.67 -6.70
N VAL A 200 38.45 22.77 -7.61
CA VAL A 200 39.07 22.73 -8.96
C VAL A 200 38.57 23.90 -9.83
N LYS A 201 37.39 24.47 -9.53
CA LYS A 201 36.92 25.70 -10.18
C LYS A 201 37.59 26.99 -9.67
N GLU A 202 38.33 26.94 -8.55
CA GLU A 202 39.11 28.07 -8.01
C GLU A 202 40.63 27.95 -8.25
N ALA A 203 41.12 26.77 -8.67
CA ALA A 203 42.51 26.56 -9.08
C ALA A 203 42.55 25.92 -10.48
N LYS A 204 42.98 26.71 -11.48
CA LYS A 204 42.99 26.36 -12.92
C LYS A 204 43.49 24.94 -13.22
N ASP A 205 42.82 24.37 -14.22
CA ASP A 205 43.22 23.29 -15.13
C ASP A 205 44.05 22.14 -14.54
N LYS A 206 43.40 21.00 -14.36
CA LYS A 206 43.92 19.72 -14.87
C LYS A 206 42.79 18.72 -15.02
N GLN A 207 42.54 18.33 -16.27
CA GLN A 207 41.74 17.16 -16.62
C GLN A 207 42.39 15.93 -16.00
N VAL A 208 41.68 15.29 -15.07
CA VAL A 208 41.90 13.88 -14.73
C VAL A 208 40.79 13.12 -15.46
N LYS A 209 41.20 12.30 -16.43
CA LYS A 209 40.34 11.26 -17.00
C LYS A 209 40.38 10.09 -16.02
N ASP A 210 39.32 9.91 -15.24
CA ASP A 210 39.10 8.68 -14.49
C ASP A 210 38.05 7.84 -15.22
N GLU A 211 38.49 6.70 -15.75
CA GLU A 211 37.69 5.71 -16.49
C GLU A 211 36.75 4.88 -15.59
N ASP A 212 36.73 5.10 -14.27
CA ASP A 212 35.95 4.31 -13.29
C ASP A 212 34.68 5.01 -12.73
N THR A 213 34.20 6.10 -13.33
CA THR A 213 32.89 6.66 -12.95
C THR A 213 31.74 5.77 -13.41
N LEU A 214 31.12 5.08 -12.44
CA LEU A 214 29.91 4.25 -12.60
C LEU A 214 28.75 5.05 -13.23
N ASP A 215 27.98 4.42 -14.14
CA ASP A 215 27.00 5.05 -15.04
C ASP A 215 26.04 6.06 -14.39
N ILE A 216 25.62 5.84 -13.13
CA ILE A 216 24.70 6.71 -12.39
C ILE A 216 25.26 8.12 -12.18
N GLN A 217 26.58 8.26 -12.00
CA GLN A 217 27.20 9.57 -11.74
C GLN A 217 27.33 10.46 -12.99
N LYS A 218 26.98 9.93 -14.17
CA LYS A 218 26.95 10.67 -15.44
C LYS A 218 25.53 11.05 -15.85
N ASP A 219 24.51 10.63 -15.09
CA ASP A 219 23.12 10.94 -15.40
C ASP A 219 22.82 12.43 -15.08
N PRO A 220 22.35 13.23 -16.06
CA PRO A 220 22.02 14.64 -15.84
C PRO A 220 21.01 14.89 -14.73
N GLU A 221 20.09 13.94 -14.49
CA GLU A 221 19.11 14.04 -13.42
C GLU A 221 19.78 13.88 -12.05
N PHE A 222 20.70 12.92 -11.93
CA PHE A 222 21.49 12.73 -10.72
C PHE A 222 22.39 13.94 -10.42
N GLU A 223 23.02 14.53 -11.44
CA GLU A 223 23.80 15.77 -11.28
C GLU A 223 22.96 16.93 -10.75
N LYS A 224 21.70 17.05 -11.18
CA LYS A 224 20.77 18.06 -10.68
C LYS A 224 20.41 17.80 -9.21
N LEU A 225 20.13 16.55 -8.85
CA LEU A 225 19.85 16.17 -7.46
C LEU A 225 21.07 16.38 -6.54
N LEU A 226 22.28 16.19 -7.07
CA LEU A 226 23.53 16.35 -6.33
C LEU A 226 23.75 17.80 -5.85
N GLN A 227 23.19 18.80 -6.53
CA GLN A 227 23.28 20.21 -6.13
C GLN A 227 22.65 20.46 -4.74
N ASP A 228 21.52 19.81 -4.46
CA ASP A 228 20.85 19.92 -3.17
C ASP A 228 21.59 19.15 -2.06
N ALA A 229 22.45 18.18 -2.43
CA ALA A 229 23.11 17.26 -1.52
C ALA A 229 22.15 16.73 -0.42
N ASN A 230 20.96 16.33 -0.86
CA ASN A 230 19.92 15.74 -0.02
C ASN A 230 20.03 14.22 -0.09
N PHE A 231 20.44 13.59 1.01
CA PHE A 231 20.66 12.14 1.04
C PHE A 231 19.41 11.36 0.62
N ALA A 232 18.22 11.73 1.07
CA ALA A 232 16.97 11.03 0.76
C ALA A 232 16.72 10.94 -0.75
N LYS A 233 16.86 12.07 -1.46
CA LYS A 233 16.65 12.14 -2.91
C LYS A 233 17.72 11.35 -3.67
N LEU A 234 18.99 11.51 -3.28
CA LEU A 234 20.11 10.85 -3.92
C LEU A 234 20.06 9.32 -3.72
N TYR A 235 19.71 8.89 -2.52
CA TYR A 235 19.61 7.49 -2.16
C TYR A 235 18.41 6.81 -2.80
N ALA A 236 17.24 7.47 -2.82
CA ALA A 236 16.07 7.02 -3.58
C ALA A 236 16.43 6.78 -5.05
N TYR A 237 17.00 7.79 -5.71
CA TYR A 237 17.42 7.70 -7.10
C TYR A 237 18.43 6.56 -7.33
N ALA A 238 19.43 6.45 -6.47
CA ALA A 238 20.45 5.41 -6.60
C ALA A 238 19.84 4.01 -6.43
N ILE A 239 18.96 3.79 -5.45
CA ILE A 239 18.26 2.51 -5.24
C ILE A 239 17.51 2.10 -6.50
N GLU A 240 16.78 3.00 -7.15
CA GLU A 240 16.02 2.66 -8.36
C GLU A 240 16.88 2.23 -9.53
N LYS A 241 18.10 2.76 -9.63
CA LYS A 241 19.02 2.42 -10.71
C LYS A 241 19.80 1.14 -10.46
N VAL A 242 20.02 0.77 -9.20
CA VAL A 242 20.78 -0.44 -8.82
C VAL A 242 19.88 -1.65 -8.50
N THR A 243 18.64 -1.41 -8.09
CA THR A 243 17.62 -2.45 -7.92
C THR A 243 17.12 -2.85 -9.31
N PRO A 244 16.96 -4.15 -9.63
CA PRO A 244 16.61 -4.57 -10.98
C PRO A 244 15.19 -4.11 -11.32
N ALA A 245 15.12 -2.95 -11.97
CA ALA A 245 13.89 -2.34 -12.49
C ALA A 245 14.02 -1.95 -13.96
N LYS A 246 15.14 -2.25 -14.62
CA LYS A 246 15.15 -2.19 -16.09
C LYS A 246 14.31 -3.36 -16.59
N GLU A 247 13.23 -3.07 -17.29
CA GLU A 247 12.32 -4.04 -17.91
C GLU A 247 13.10 -5.19 -18.61
N SER A 248 14.25 -4.87 -19.22
CA SER A 248 15.18 -5.83 -19.84
C SER A 248 15.72 -6.92 -18.91
N GLU A 249 15.92 -6.62 -17.62
CA GLU A 249 16.40 -7.58 -16.62
C GLU A 249 15.25 -8.47 -16.12
N LEU A 250 14.01 -8.01 -16.21
CA LEU A 250 12.81 -8.78 -15.88
C LEU A 250 12.38 -9.72 -17.03
N LEU A 251 12.75 -9.43 -18.28
CA LEU A 251 12.43 -10.29 -19.43
C LEU A 251 12.92 -11.73 -19.26
N SER A 252 14.07 -11.92 -18.60
CA SER A 252 14.54 -13.26 -18.25
C SER A 252 13.85 -13.71 -16.97
N THR A 253 13.04 -14.75 -17.06
CA THR A 253 12.39 -15.39 -15.91
C THR A 253 13.22 -16.53 -15.32
N LYS A 254 14.46 -16.73 -15.77
CA LYS A 254 15.31 -17.82 -15.30
C LYS A 254 15.77 -17.56 -13.85
N GLY A 255 15.60 -18.57 -13.01
CA GLY A 255 15.82 -18.49 -11.58
C GLY A 255 15.46 -19.79 -10.87
N GLU A 256 15.50 -19.77 -9.56
CA GLU A 256 15.17 -20.92 -8.71
C GLU A 256 14.36 -20.52 -7.47
N TRP A 257 13.52 -21.45 -7.02
CA TRP A 257 12.84 -21.35 -5.73
C TRP A 257 13.76 -21.85 -4.62
N ILE A 258 14.00 -21.01 -3.63
CA ILE A 258 14.67 -21.41 -2.38
C ILE A 258 13.60 -21.48 -1.29
N LYS A 259 13.62 -22.60 -0.56
CA LYS A 259 12.79 -22.84 0.62
C LYS A 259 13.57 -22.49 1.88
N TYR A 260 12.92 -21.77 2.78
CA TYR A 260 13.35 -21.53 4.15
C TYR A 260 12.37 -22.28 5.05
N ASP A 261 12.88 -23.24 5.81
CA ASP A 261 12.05 -24.17 6.57
C ASP A 261 11.41 -23.48 7.77
N LYS A 262 10.20 -23.93 8.11
CA LYS A 262 9.54 -23.57 9.36
C LYS A 262 10.45 -23.81 10.55
N ASP A 263 10.46 -22.88 11.50
CA ASP A 263 11.26 -22.92 12.74
C ASP A 263 12.78 -22.97 12.52
N SER A 264 13.27 -22.65 11.32
CA SER A 264 14.70 -22.51 11.01
C SER A 264 15.25 -21.12 11.39
N ASP A 265 16.58 -20.97 11.32
CA ASP A 265 17.22 -19.67 11.44
C ASP A 265 16.70 -18.72 10.34
N HIS A 266 16.16 -17.57 10.74
CA HIS A 266 15.56 -16.58 9.84
C HIS A 266 16.62 -15.70 9.15
N MET A 267 17.85 -15.65 9.65
CA MET A 267 18.87 -14.75 9.11
C MET A 267 19.26 -15.03 7.64
N PRO A 268 19.36 -16.28 7.16
CA PRO A 268 19.53 -16.56 5.73
C PRO A 268 18.46 -15.95 4.84
N LEU A 269 17.19 -15.90 5.28
CA LEU A 269 16.08 -15.27 4.55
C LEU A 269 16.20 -13.76 4.57
N VAL A 270 16.49 -13.17 5.73
CA VAL A 270 16.68 -11.71 5.87
C VAL A 270 17.82 -11.24 4.96
N ASN A 271 18.98 -11.90 5.05
CA ASN A 271 20.17 -11.52 4.30
C ASN A 271 20.01 -11.63 2.79
N SER A 272 19.17 -12.56 2.30
CA SER A 272 18.97 -12.78 0.87
C SER A 272 17.99 -11.80 0.22
N ILE A 273 17.18 -11.09 1.01
CA ILE A 273 16.21 -10.10 0.51
C ILE A 273 16.58 -8.66 0.86
N GLN A 274 17.39 -8.45 1.90
CA GLN A 274 17.78 -7.13 2.36
C GLN A 274 18.56 -6.36 1.28
N GLY A 275 18.21 -5.08 1.10
CA GLY A 275 18.91 -4.20 0.16
C GLY A 275 18.46 -4.37 -1.30
N HIS A 276 17.57 -5.32 -1.61
CA HIS A 276 16.98 -5.50 -2.93
C HIS A 276 15.73 -4.66 -3.19
N GLY A 277 15.34 -3.77 -2.26
CA GLY A 277 14.24 -2.82 -2.48
C GLY A 277 12.89 -3.50 -2.76
N THR A 278 12.69 -4.74 -2.31
CA THR A 278 11.49 -5.54 -2.61
C THR A 278 10.21 -4.89 -2.08
N GLY A 279 10.33 -4.19 -0.94
CA GLY A 279 9.20 -3.64 -0.19
C GLY A 279 8.53 -4.66 0.72
N TRP A 280 9.11 -5.85 0.88
CA TRP A 280 8.59 -6.89 1.76
C TRP A 280 8.97 -6.61 3.21
N CYS A 281 8.01 -6.71 4.13
CA CYS A 281 8.26 -6.59 5.57
C CYS A 281 9.24 -7.64 6.12
N THR A 282 9.38 -8.78 5.44
CA THR A 282 10.29 -9.88 5.80
C THR A 282 11.77 -9.49 5.77
N ALA A 283 12.13 -8.36 5.16
CA ALA A 283 13.47 -7.79 5.32
C ALA A 283 13.76 -7.39 6.80
N GLY A 284 12.71 -7.24 7.62
CA GLY A 284 12.80 -7.13 9.07
C GLY A 284 12.96 -8.49 9.74
N GLU A 285 13.90 -8.55 10.69
CA GLU A 285 14.31 -9.77 11.37
C GLU A 285 13.19 -10.47 12.14
N SER A 286 12.46 -9.72 12.97
CA SER A 286 11.38 -10.30 13.79
C SER A 286 10.19 -10.72 12.94
N THR A 287 9.93 -9.98 11.86
CA THR A 287 8.92 -10.34 10.87
C THR A 287 9.30 -11.66 10.18
N ALA A 288 10.56 -11.83 9.75
CA ALA A 288 11.02 -13.09 9.17
C ALA A 288 10.93 -14.26 10.16
N GLU A 289 11.36 -14.07 11.41
CA GLU A 289 11.25 -15.07 12.46
C GLU A 289 9.79 -15.49 12.71
N SER A 290 8.89 -14.51 12.85
CA SER A 290 7.46 -14.78 13.05
C SER A 290 6.84 -15.53 11.87
N GLN A 291 7.19 -15.16 10.64
CA GLN A 291 6.70 -15.85 9.45
C GLN A 291 7.19 -17.29 9.38
N LEU A 292 8.47 -17.55 9.70
CA LEU A 292 9.01 -18.90 9.76
C LEU A 292 8.49 -19.73 10.94
N LYS A 293 8.03 -19.11 12.03
CA LYS A 293 7.30 -19.81 13.09
C LYS A 293 5.90 -20.26 12.64
N ASN A 294 5.28 -19.51 11.74
CA ASN A 294 3.94 -19.82 11.24
C ASN A 294 3.96 -20.86 10.11
N GLY A 295 4.99 -20.89 9.26
CA GLY A 295 5.10 -21.86 8.18
C GLY A 295 6.40 -21.73 7.40
N ASP A 296 6.57 -22.58 6.38
CA ASP A 296 7.68 -22.44 5.44
C ASP A 296 7.62 -21.10 4.70
N PHE A 297 8.76 -20.64 4.18
CA PHE A 297 8.84 -19.45 3.35
C PHE A 297 9.58 -19.76 2.05
N PHE A 298 9.04 -19.35 0.91
CA PHE A 298 9.66 -19.57 -0.39
C PHE A 298 9.99 -18.23 -1.04
N VAL A 299 11.20 -18.09 -1.59
CA VAL A 299 11.59 -16.95 -2.43
C VAL A 299 12.06 -17.47 -3.78
N TYR A 300 11.56 -16.87 -4.84
CA TYR A 300 12.09 -17.05 -6.18
C TYR A 300 13.20 -16.04 -6.44
N TYR A 301 14.39 -16.54 -6.77
CA TYR A 301 15.53 -15.71 -7.12
C TYR A 301 15.85 -15.81 -8.61
N SER A 302 15.75 -14.69 -9.32
CA SER A 302 16.21 -14.58 -10.72
C SER A 302 17.71 -14.31 -10.81
N GLN A 303 18.27 -14.51 -12.01
CA GLN A 303 19.68 -14.20 -12.27
C GLN A 303 19.98 -12.71 -12.08
N ASP A 304 21.08 -12.41 -11.40
CA ASP A 304 21.70 -11.09 -11.39
C ASP A 304 22.56 -10.87 -12.65
N LYS A 305 23.19 -9.69 -12.76
CA LYS A 305 24.07 -9.33 -13.88
C LYS A 305 25.29 -10.25 -14.03
N LYS A 306 25.67 -10.99 -12.99
CA LYS A 306 26.77 -11.94 -12.98
C LYS A 306 26.30 -13.38 -13.29
N GLY A 307 24.99 -13.59 -13.42
CA GLY A 307 24.37 -14.87 -13.71
C GLY A 307 23.99 -15.69 -12.46
N ASP A 308 24.20 -15.15 -11.25
CA ASP A 308 23.89 -15.81 -9.99
C ASP A 308 22.40 -15.64 -9.63
N PHE A 309 21.75 -16.68 -9.10
CA PHE A 309 20.36 -16.61 -8.63
C PHE A 309 20.26 -15.90 -7.27
N LYS A 310 20.40 -14.58 -7.27
CA LYS A 310 20.43 -13.77 -6.03
C LYS A 310 19.44 -12.62 -6.02
N THR A 311 18.70 -12.40 -7.10
CA THR A 311 17.74 -11.30 -7.19
C THR A 311 16.35 -11.78 -6.77
N PRO A 312 15.83 -11.44 -5.58
CA PRO A 312 14.49 -11.84 -5.17
C PRO A 312 13.44 -11.21 -6.07
N ARG A 313 12.43 -11.98 -6.47
CA ARG A 313 11.43 -11.55 -7.46
C ARG A 313 9.99 -11.89 -7.09
N ALA A 314 9.78 -13.04 -6.47
CA ALA A 314 8.50 -13.45 -5.93
C ALA A 314 8.72 -14.17 -4.60
N ALA A 315 7.73 -14.14 -3.73
CA ALA A 315 7.74 -14.84 -2.46
C ALA A 315 6.38 -15.47 -2.16
N ILE A 316 6.41 -16.63 -1.50
CA ILE A 316 5.22 -17.33 -1.01
C ILE A 316 5.43 -17.57 0.49
N ARG A 317 4.57 -16.95 1.30
CA ARG A 317 4.52 -17.14 2.75
C ARG A 317 3.50 -18.21 3.08
N MET A 318 3.88 -19.20 3.88
CA MET A 318 2.96 -20.24 4.34
C MET A 318 2.40 -19.93 5.74
N ASN A 319 1.24 -20.47 6.03
CA ASN A 319 0.70 -20.65 7.38
C ASN A 319 0.35 -22.13 7.54
N GLY A 320 1.17 -22.85 8.32
CA GLY A 320 1.20 -24.31 8.29
C GLY A 320 1.55 -24.80 6.89
N ASN A 321 0.62 -25.55 6.28
CA ASN A 321 0.77 -26.12 4.94
C ASN A 321 0.05 -25.30 3.85
N ASP A 322 -0.72 -24.28 4.23
CA ASP A 322 -1.50 -23.48 3.31
C ASP A 322 -0.76 -22.18 2.98
N ILE A 323 -0.90 -21.72 1.75
CA ILE A 323 -0.41 -20.41 1.33
C ILE A 323 -1.18 -19.35 2.11
N ALA A 324 -0.45 -18.50 2.82
CA ALA A 324 -1.01 -17.32 3.49
C ALA A 324 -0.96 -16.09 2.58
N GLU A 325 0.11 -15.95 1.79
CA GLU A 325 0.32 -14.79 0.93
C GLU A 325 1.30 -15.10 -0.20
N VAL A 326 1.04 -14.54 -1.38
CA VAL A 326 1.95 -14.54 -2.52
C VAL A 326 2.20 -13.09 -2.90
N ARG A 327 3.47 -12.72 -3.10
CA ARG A 327 3.86 -11.33 -3.37
C ARG A 327 5.04 -11.25 -4.31
N GLY A 328 5.13 -10.14 -5.03
CA GLY A 328 6.22 -9.82 -5.93
C GLY A 328 6.90 -8.51 -5.60
N ILE A 329 7.74 -8.07 -6.52
CA ILE A 329 8.54 -6.85 -6.39
C ILE A 329 7.91 -5.61 -7.06
N ALA A 330 6.78 -5.77 -7.74
CA ALA A 330 6.10 -4.68 -8.44
C ALA A 330 5.36 -3.72 -7.47
N HIS A 331 4.59 -2.79 -8.04
CA HIS A 331 3.79 -1.84 -7.29
C HIS A 331 2.82 -2.56 -6.34
N GLU A 332 2.68 -2.06 -5.11
CA GLU A 332 1.90 -2.68 -4.03
C GLU A 332 2.17 -4.17 -3.78
N GLN A 333 3.39 -4.61 -4.07
CA GLN A 333 3.83 -6.01 -3.94
C GLN A 333 3.13 -6.98 -4.91
N ASN A 334 2.58 -6.48 -6.02
CA ASN A 334 2.17 -7.33 -7.13
C ASN A 334 3.36 -8.10 -7.73
N LEU A 335 3.04 -9.18 -8.45
CA LEU A 335 4.01 -9.83 -9.33
C LEU A 335 4.40 -8.90 -10.46
N ASP A 336 5.67 -8.96 -10.87
CA ASP A 336 6.04 -8.30 -12.12
C ASP A 336 5.41 -9.04 -13.32
N PRO A 337 5.24 -8.36 -14.48
CA PRO A 337 4.47 -8.91 -15.59
C PRO A 337 4.98 -10.25 -16.16
N TYR A 338 6.25 -10.61 -15.96
CA TYR A 338 6.85 -11.76 -16.62
C TYR A 338 6.92 -13.01 -15.73
N ILE A 339 6.80 -12.88 -14.41
CA ILE A 339 7.01 -14.01 -13.49
C ILE A 339 5.74 -14.86 -13.24
N ASN A 340 4.60 -14.46 -13.80
CA ASN A 340 3.30 -15.10 -13.58
C ASN A 340 3.33 -16.62 -13.81
N ASP A 341 3.87 -17.09 -14.93
CA ASP A 341 3.91 -18.53 -15.24
C ASP A 341 4.80 -19.32 -14.26
N THR A 342 5.90 -18.72 -13.79
CA THR A 342 6.79 -19.33 -12.80
C THR A 342 6.11 -19.46 -11.43
N VAL A 343 5.31 -18.46 -11.04
CA VAL A 343 4.53 -18.50 -9.80
C VAL A 343 3.38 -19.49 -9.93
N ASP A 344 2.63 -19.45 -11.04
CA ASP A 344 1.50 -20.38 -11.30
C ASP A 344 1.94 -21.84 -11.24
N GLU A 345 3.10 -22.17 -11.80
CA GLU A 345 3.66 -23.53 -11.69
C GLU A 345 3.95 -23.91 -10.24
N LYS A 346 4.51 -22.98 -9.45
CA LYS A 346 4.83 -23.22 -8.04
C LYS A 346 3.59 -23.38 -7.17
N LEU A 347 2.51 -22.67 -7.49
CA LEU A 347 1.26 -22.73 -6.72
C LEU A 347 0.62 -24.12 -6.71
N LYS A 348 0.88 -24.93 -7.76
CA LYS A 348 0.39 -26.32 -7.87
C LYS A 348 0.95 -27.25 -6.78
N ASP A 349 2.05 -26.86 -6.13
CA ASP A 349 2.65 -27.64 -5.05
C ASP A 349 1.85 -27.55 -3.72
N PHE A 350 0.87 -26.64 -3.62
CA PHE A 350 0.21 -26.32 -2.35
C PHE A 350 -1.30 -26.65 -2.35
N PRO A 351 -1.86 -27.08 -1.21
CA PRO A 351 -3.26 -27.52 -1.13
C PRO A 351 -4.28 -26.45 -1.56
N ASN A 352 -4.05 -25.19 -1.17
CA ASN A 352 -4.91 -24.06 -1.49
C ASN A 352 -4.42 -23.24 -2.71
N GLY A 353 -3.46 -23.76 -3.49
CA GLY A 353 -2.92 -23.06 -4.66
C GLY A 353 -3.98 -22.73 -5.73
N GLU A 354 -5.01 -23.56 -5.85
CA GLU A 354 -6.14 -23.35 -6.77
C GLU A 354 -6.86 -22.02 -6.52
N ALA A 355 -6.91 -21.55 -5.27
CA ALA A 355 -7.55 -20.27 -4.92
C ALA A 355 -6.85 -19.05 -5.55
N TYR A 356 -5.60 -19.21 -6.01
CA TYR A 356 -4.81 -18.13 -6.60
C TYR A 356 -4.78 -18.17 -8.14
N LYS A 357 -5.44 -19.14 -8.78
CA LYS A 357 -5.45 -19.28 -10.25
C LYS A 357 -6.11 -18.11 -10.97
N LYS A 358 -7.15 -17.54 -10.36
CA LYS A 358 -7.80 -16.36 -10.92
C LYS A 358 -6.83 -15.18 -10.96
N LYS A 359 -6.12 -14.93 -9.85
CA LYS A 359 -5.08 -13.89 -9.77
C LYS A 359 -3.99 -14.08 -10.82
N THR A 360 -3.46 -15.29 -11.01
CA THR A 360 -2.43 -15.54 -12.04
C THR A 360 -2.98 -15.32 -13.45
N ALA A 361 -4.20 -15.79 -13.75
CA ALA A 361 -4.85 -15.62 -15.04
C ALA A 361 -5.14 -14.14 -15.35
N ASP A 362 -5.68 -13.40 -14.38
CA ASP A 362 -6.02 -11.98 -14.49
C ASP A 362 -4.76 -11.13 -14.73
N MET A 363 -3.69 -11.35 -13.96
CA MET A 363 -2.42 -10.64 -14.14
C MET A 363 -1.74 -10.94 -15.47
N LYS A 364 -1.84 -12.19 -15.94
CA LYS A 364 -1.36 -12.58 -17.26
C LYS A 364 -2.15 -11.87 -18.36
N ARG A 365 -3.48 -11.85 -18.26
CA ARG A 365 -4.35 -11.21 -19.23
C ARG A 365 -4.15 -9.69 -19.30
N LEU A 366 -3.98 -9.04 -18.16
CA LEU A 366 -3.66 -7.61 -18.09
C LEU A 366 -2.31 -7.30 -18.77
N THR A 367 -1.32 -8.18 -18.56
CA THR A 367 -0.01 -8.07 -19.22
C THR A 367 -0.10 -8.27 -20.74
N GLU A 368 -0.95 -9.18 -21.22
CA GLU A 368 -1.20 -9.35 -22.66
C GLU A 368 -1.80 -8.08 -23.29
N ILE A 369 -2.78 -7.47 -22.62
CA ILE A 369 -3.40 -6.20 -23.06
C ILE A 369 -2.37 -5.09 -23.16
N GLU A 370 -1.52 -4.91 -22.14
CA GLU A 370 -0.44 -3.91 -22.17
C GLU A 370 0.51 -4.15 -23.35
N ASN A 371 0.86 -5.42 -23.63
CA ASN A 371 1.70 -5.78 -24.77
C ASN A 371 1.04 -5.55 -26.14
N ILE A 372 -0.29 -5.65 -26.24
CA ILE A 372 -1.04 -5.29 -27.45
C ILE A 372 -0.90 -3.78 -27.70
N LEU A 373 -1.10 -2.97 -26.65
CA LEU A 373 -1.01 -1.51 -26.70
C LEU A 373 0.41 -1.01 -26.99
N LYS A 374 1.44 -1.58 -26.32
CA LYS A 374 2.86 -1.27 -26.57
C LYS A 374 3.27 -1.51 -28.03
N LYS A 375 2.58 -2.43 -28.74
CA LYS A 375 2.78 -2.71 -30.18
C LYS A 375 1.95 -1.81 -31.10
N GLY A 376 1.21 -0.84 -30.57
CA GLY A 376 0.32 0.05 -31.31
C GLY A 376 -0.89 -0.66 -31.94
N ARG A 377 -1.32 -1.80 -31.37
CA ARG A 377 -2.50 -2.54 -31.83
C ARG A 377 -3.72 -2.15 -30.99
N GLU A 378 -4.90 -2.19 -31.61
CA GLU A 378 -6.17 -1.93 -30.92
C GLU A 378 -6.63 -3.15 -30.10
N LEU A 379 -7.38 -2.88 -29.03
CA LEU A 379 -8.00 -3.89 -28.19
C LEU A 379 -9.30 -4.37 -28.84
N ASP A 380 -9.52 -5.69 -28.83
CA ASP A 380 -10.78 -6.24 -29.29
C ASP A 380 -11.89 -6.12 -28.23
N LYS A 381 -13.09 -6.60 -28.56
CA LYS A 381 -14.23 -6.52 -27.64
C LYS A 381 -14.00 -7.29 -26.33
N ASN A 382 -13.31 -8.43 -26.38
CA ASN A 382 -13.05 -9.26 -25.20
C ASN A 382 -11.95 -8.65 -24.33
N ASP A 383 -10.91 -8.09 -24.94
CA ASP A 383 -9.90 -7.29 -24.25
C ASP A 383 -10.55 -6.14 -23.47
N LEU A 384 -11.47 -5.41 -24.12
CA LEU A 384 -12.20 -4.30 -23.50
C LEU A 384 -13.13 -4.76 -22.38
N ARG A 385 -13.87 -5.85 -22.57
CA ARG A 385 -14.74 -6.40 -21.51
C ARG A 385 -13.97 -6.78 -20.26
N PHE A 386 -12.81 -7.40 -20.44
CA PHE A 386 -11.90 -7.71 -19.33
C PHE A 386 -11.41 -6.43 -18.66
N LEU A 387 -10.83 -5.50 -19.43
CA LEU A 387 -10.26 -4.25 -18.89
C LEU A 387 -11.28 -3.42 -18.10
N TYR A 388 -12.51 -3.30 -18.62
CA TYR A 388 -13.60 -2.56 -17.96
C TYR A 388 -14.33 -3.40 -16.89
N GLN A 389 -13.84 -4.60 -16.56
CA GLN A 389 -14.39 -5.48 -15.52
C GLN A 389 -15.90 -5.74 -15.71
N VAL A 390 -16.32 -5.95 -16.97
CA VAL A 390 -17.73 -6.08 -17.34
C VAL A 390 -18.28 -7.45 -16.96
N ASP A 391 -17.45 -8.48 -17.10
CA ASP A 391 -17.82 -9.87 -16.84
C ASP A 391 -17.46 -10.31 -15.41
N ASP A 392 -16.31 -9.85 -14.91
CA ASP A 392 -15.78 -10.17 -13.59
C ASP A 392 -14.76 -9.10 -13.18
N THR A 393 -14.48 -9.02 -11.89
CA THR A 393 -13.41 -8.17 -11.32
C THR A 393 -12.03 -8.75 -11.65
N ILE A 394 -11.03 -7.89 -11.80
CA ILE A 394 -9.63 -8.29 -12.00
C ILE A 394 -8.97 -8.42 -10.63
N GLU A 395 -8.43 -9.60 -10.31
CA GLU A 395 -7.74 -9.82 -9.04
C GLU A 395 -6.22 -9.82 -9.20
N GLY A 396 -5.53 -9.07 -8.33
CA GLY A 396 -4.08 -9.04 -8.24
C GLY A 396 -3.51 -9.74 -7.00
N PHE A 397 -2.18 -9.70 -6.91
CA PHE A 397 -1.42 -10.16 -5.74
C PHE A 397 -1.12 -9.04 -4.73
N GLY A 398 -1.31 -7.78 -5.14
CA GLY A 398 -1.20 -6.61 -4.30
C GLY A 398 -2.41 -6.40 -3.39
N TYR A 399 -2.29 -5.41 -2.51
CA TYR A 399 -3.33 -5.07 -1.54
C TYR A 399 -4.46 -4.22 -2.14
N ARG A 400 -4.25 -3.56 -3.28
CA ARG A 400 -5.29 -2.86 -4.04
C ARG A 400 -5.29 -3.31 -5.50
N ASP A 401 -6.23 -2.75 -6.26
CA ASP A 401 -6.37 -2.96 -7.70
C ASP A 401 -5.05 -2.67 -8.42
N ASP A 402 -4.78 -3.43 -9.48
CA ASP A 402 -3.58 -3.23 -10.27
C ASP A 402 -3.65 -1.85 -10.97
N PRO A 403 -2.68 -0.94 -10.73
CA PRO A 403 -2.74 0.43 -11.21
C PRO A 403 -2.79 0.51 -12.75
N ARG A 404 -2.27 -0.49 -13.46
CA ARG A 404 -2.29 -0.53 -14.93
C ARG A 404 -3.71 -0.48 -15.49
N ILE A 405 -4.71 -0.95 -14.75
CA ILE A 405 -6.12 -0.92 -15.18
C ILE A 405 -6.55 0.53 -15.40
N GLU A 406 -6.32 1.39 -14.39
CA GLU A 406 -6.69 2.81 -14.46
C GLU A 406 -5.81 3.55 -15.48
N GLU A 407 -4.48 3.34 -15.44
CA GLU A 407 -3.54 3.95 -16.39
C GLU A 407 -3.95 3.69 -17.86
N ILE A 408 -4.30 2.44 -18.19
CA ILE A 408 -4.74 2.08 -19.55
C ILE A 408 -6.10 2.71 -19.87
N ILE A 409 -7.06 2.71 -18.95
CA ILE A 409 -8.41 3.26 -19.19
C ILE A 409 -8.39 4.79 -19.34
N GLU A 410 -7.48 5.49 -18.66
CA GLU A 410 -7.36 6.95 -18.73
C GLU A 410 -6.88 7.45 -20.10
N GLU A 411 -5.99 6.71 -20.75
CA GLU A 411 -5.45 7.07 -22.07
C GLU A 411 -6.43 6.78 -23.24
N ARG A 412 -7.57 6.14 -22.95
CA ARG A 412 -8.51 5.64 -23.97
C ARG A 412 -9.77 6.48 -24.13
N ASP A 413 -10.38 6.37 -25.31
CA ASP A 413 -11.72 6.91 -25.58
C ASP A 413 -12.80 5.99 -24.98
N LYS A 414 -13.13 6.24 -23.72
CA LYS A 414 -14.10 5.46 -22.95
C LYS A 414 -15.43 5.26 -23.67
N LYS A 415 -15.95 6.28 -24.36
CA LYS A 415 -17.23 6.16 -25.07
C LYS A 415 -17.13 5.23 -26.27
N SER A 416 -16.01 5.26 -26.98
CA SER A 416 -15.76 4.32 -28.09
C SER A 416 -15.66 2.89 -27.59
N ASP A 417 -14.93 2.67 -26.50
CA ASP A 417 -14.78 1.34 -25.89
C ASP A 417 -16.14 0.79 -25.42
N LEU A 418 -16.90 1.58 -24.66
CA LEU A 418 -18.23 1.20 -24.18
C LEU A 418 -19.22 0.97 -25.34
N SER A 419 -19.11 1.74 -26.42
CA SER A 419 -19.90 1.53 -27.64
C SER A 419 -19.64 0.14 -28.23
N GLN A 420 -18.37 -0.27 -28.29
CA GLN A 420 -17.98 -1.59 -28.78
C GLN A 420 -18.38 -2.73 -27.83
N ILE A 421 -18.25 -2.52 -26.51
CA ILE A 421 -18.62 -3.49 -25.48
C ILE A 421 -20.12 -3.79 -25.52
N PHE A 422 -20.95 -2.74 -25.45
CA PHE A 422 -22.39 -2.87 -25.26
C PHE A 422 -23.20 -2.76 -26.54
N ASN A 423 -22.55 -2.48 -27.69
CA ASN A 423 -23.22 -2.24 -28.97
C ASN A 423 -24.24 -1.07 -28.88
N ILE A 424 -23.86 -0.01 -28.18
CA ILE A 424 -24.64 1.21 -27.98
C ILE A 424 -24.00 2.33 -28.80
N GLU A 425 -24.79 3.16 -29.47
CA GLU A 425 -24.26 4.32 -30.20
C GLU A 425 -23.53 5.29 -29.25
N LYS A 426 -22.35 5.77 -29.65
CA LYS A 426 -21.46 6.61 -28.81
C LYS A 426 -22.15 7.84 -28.21
N ASN A 427 -23.08 8.46 -28.93
CA ASN A 427 -23.86 9.63 -28.49
C ASN A 427 -24.90 9.31 -27.41
N LYS A 428 -25.25 8.03 -27.21
CA LYS A 428 -26.15 7.56 -26.16
C LYS A 428 -25.41 7.13 -24.88
N ILE A 429 -24.09 7.33 -24.84
CA ILE A 429 -23.21 7.01 -23.72
C ILE A 429 -22.74 8.30 -23.05
N SER A 430 -22.90 8.36 -21.74
CA SER A 430 -22.39 9.44 -20.91
C SER A 430 -21.25 8.96 -20.00
N ILE A 431 -20.25 9.81 -19.80
CA ILE A 431 -19.14 9.56 -18.84
C ILE A 431 -19.04 10.68 -17.80
N THR A 432 -19.95 11.65 -17.86
CA THR A 432 -20.05 12.75 -16.89
C THR A 432 -21.49 12.90 -16.43
N LYS A 433 -21.65 13.38 -15.20
CA LYS A 433 -22.97 13.70 -14.63
C LYS A 433 -23.79 14.64 -15.53
N ASN A 434 -23.16 15.67 -16.08
CA ASN A 434 -23.87 16.66 -16.90
C ASN A 434 -24.39 16.06 -18.21
N GLU A 435 -23.64 15.16 -18.84
CA GLU A 435 -24.13 14.46 -20.02
C GLU A 435 -25.30 13.54 -19.67
N ALA A 436 -25.21 12.83 -18.54
CA ALA A 436 -26.21 11.85 -18.12
C ALA A 436 -27.61 12.43 -17.89
N ILE A 437 -27.70 13.67 -17.39
CA ILE A 437 -28.98 14.27 -16.97
C ILE A 437 -29.53 15.35 -17.93
N ASN A 438 -28.71 15.86 -18.86
CA ASN A 438 -29.13 16.95 -19.76
C ASN A 438 -29.42 16.48 -21.20
N ASN A 439 -29.25 15.20 -21.49
CA ASN A 439 -29.52 14.64 -22.81
C ASN A 439 -30.46 13.45 -22.68
N GLU A 440 -31.63 13.57 -23.31
CA GLU A 440 -32.71 12.59 -23.21
C GLU A 440 -32.42 11.27 -23.95
N ASP A 441 -31.44 11.28 -24.86
CA ASP A 441 -31.07 10.11 -25.66
C ASP A 441 -30.02 9.22 -24.96
N ILE A 442 -29.54 9.60 -23.76
CA ILE A 442 -28.56 8.81 -23.01
C ILE A 442 -29.24 7.58 -22.43
N VAL A 443 -28.75 6.40 -22.80
CA VAL A 443 -29.23 5.11 -22.29
C VAL A 443 -28.26 4.47 -21.31
N TYR A 444 -26.98 4.86 -21.35
CA TYR A 444 -25.93 4.29 -20.51
C TYR A 444 -25.05 5.37 -19.88
N HIS A 445 -24.81 5.25 -18.57
CA HIS A 445 -23.85 6.08 -17.84
C HIS A 445 -22.71 5.23 -17.27
N TYR A 446 -21.48 5.65 -17.56
CA TYR A 446 -20.28 5.04 -17.00
C TYR A 446 -19.89 5.69 -15.67
N GLY A 447 -19.74 4.86 -14.63
CA GLY A 447 -19.36 5.29 -13.29
C GLY A 447 -20.55 5.70 -12.42
N GLY A 448 -20.25 6.29 -11.26
CA GLY A 448 -21.26 6.71 -10.28
C GLY A 448 -21.95 8.03 -10.64
N LEU A 449 -23.28 8.04 -10.53
CA LEU A 449 -24.14 9.19 -10.76
C LEU A 449 -24.65 9.76 -9.43
N TYR A 450 -23.96 10.79 -8.92
CA TYR A 450 -24.27 11.41 -7.64
C TYR A 450 -25.13 12.68 -7.78
N LEU A 451 -26.42 12.56 -7.43
CA LEU A 451 -27.46 13.60 -7.55
C LEU A 451 -27.97 14.07 -6.19
N THR A 452 -27.08 14.12 -5.19
CA THR A 452 -27.42 14.44 -3.78
C THR A 452 -28.09 15.80 -3.56
N GLY A 453 -27.80 16.80 -4.41
CA GLY A 453 -28.41 18.13 -4.32
C GLY A 453 -29.74 18.30 -5.04
N LEU A 454 -30.27 17.23 -5.65
CA LEU A 454 -31.50 17.28 -6.44
C LEU A 454 -32.71 17.28 -5.50
N THR A 455 -33.49 18.36 -5.53
CA THR A 455 -34.70 18.56 -4.69
C THR A 455 -36.00 18.59 -5.51
N SER A 456 -35.89 18.59 -6.84
CA SER A 456 -37.00 18.53 -7.79
C SER A 456 -36.67 17.55 -8.91
N LEU A 457 -37.69 16.84 -9.39
CA LEU A 457 -37.60 15.87 -10.50
C LEU A 457 -37.93 16.50 -11.86
N GLU A 458 -38.25 17.80 -11.89
CA GLU A 458 -38.60 18.49 -13.14
C GLU A 458 -37.45 18.43 -14.16
N GLY A 459 -37.73 17.83 -15.32
CA GLY A 459 -36.75 17.63 -16.39
C GLY A 459 -35.74 16.51 -16.16
N LEU A 460 -35.79 15.78 -15.04
CA LEU A 460 -34.87 14.67 -14.79
C LEU A 460 -35.23 13.45 -15.64
N LYS A 461 -34.30 13.05 -16.50
CA LYS A 461 -34.30 11.75 -17.17
C LYS A 461 -33.01 11.03 -16.82
N LEU A 462 -33.16 9.84 -16.24
CA LEU A 462 -32.03 8.97 -15.92
C LEU A 462 -31.83 7.96 -17.07
N PRO A 463 -30.58 7.55 -17.33
CA PRO A 463 -30.30 6.49 -18.29
C PRO A 463 -30.93 5.16 -17.86
N GLU A 464 -31.15 4.26 -18.82
CA GLU A 464 -31.64 2.89 -18.55
C GLU A 464 -30.64 2.09 -17.69
N THR A 465 -29.34 2.33 -17.87
CA THR A 465 -28.26 1.70 -17.09
C THR A 465 -27.32 2.73 -16.46
N VAL A 466 -27.05 2.58 -15.17
CA VAL A 466 -25.96 3.25 -14.45
C VAL A 466 -24.92 2.21 -14.05
N ASN A 467 -23.73 2.27 -14.64
CA ASN A 467 -22.63 1.34 -14.39
C ASN A 467 -21.81 1.71 -13.15
N GLY A 468 -22.49 1.98 -12.05
CA GLY A 468 -21.91 2.43 -10.79
C GLY A 468 -23.01 2.82 -9.80
N ASP A 469 -22.64 3.58 -8.77
CA ASP A 469 -23.56 4.03 -7.74
C ASP A 469 -24.55 5.08 -8.27
N LEU A 470 -25.82 4.98 -7.90
CA LEU A 470 -26.84 6.01 -8.12
C LEU A 470 -27.27 6.60 -6.77
N ASP A 471 -26.93 7.87 -6.55
CA ASP A 471 -27.23 8.57 -5.30
C ASP A 471 -28.28 9.66 -5.49
N LEU A 472 -29.47 9.40 -4.96
CA LEU A 472 -30.65 10.26 -5.00
C LEU A 472 -31.14 10.60 -3.59
N ARG A 473 -30.24 10.56 -2.58
CA ARG A 473 -30.60 10.75 -1.17
C ARG A 473 -31.28 12.09 -0.82
N GLY A 474 -31.17 13.08 -1.71
CA GLY A 474 -31.80 14.40 -1.54
C GLY A 474 -33.30 14.43 -1.81
N LEU A 475 -33.84 13.40 -2.48
CA LEU A 475 -35.27 13.30 -2.76
C LEU A 475 -36.06 12.90 -1.51
N THR A 476 -37.18 13.58 -1.27
CA THR A 476 -38.12 13.26 -0.18
C THR A 476 -39.40 12.56 -0.66
N SER A 477 -39.66 12.58 -1.97
CA SER A 477 -40.80 11.94 -2.65
C SER A 477 -40.33 11.24 -3.94
N ALA A 478 -40.97 10.12 -4.28
CA ALA A 478 -40.74 9.36 -5.51
C ALA A 478 -41.74 9.71 -6.63
N GLU A 479 -42.65 10.67 -6.41
CA GLU A 479 -43.66 11.04 -7.40
C GLU A 479 -43.01 11.53 -8.71
N GLY A 480 -43.28 10.82 -9.82
CA GLY A 480 -42.69 11.13 -11.11
C GLY A 480 -41.26 10.63 -11.33
N LEU A 481 -40.64 10.00 -10.33
CA LEU A 481 -39.30 9.43 -10.44
C LEU A 481 -39.31 8.20 -11.35
N ARG A 482 -38.41 8.18 -12.33
CA ARG A 482 -38.13 7.01 -13.18
C ARG A 482 -36.69 6.61 -12.96
N LEU A 483 -36.50 5.51 -12.23
CA LEU A 483 -35.18 4.94 -11.99
C LEU A 483 -34.68 4.16 -13.22
N PRO A 484 -33.36 3.99 -13.36
CA PRO A 484 -32.78 3.05 -14.32
C PRO A 484 -33.34 1.64 -14.13
N GLU A 485 -33.34 0.84 -15.20
CA GLU A 485 -33.65 -0.60 -15.11
C GLU A 485 -32.52 -1.34 -14.37
N THR A 486 -31.28 -0.89 -14.56
CA THR A 486 -30.08 -1.50 -13.96
C THR A 486 -29.20 -0.46 -13.27
N VAL A 487 -28.85 -0.75 -12.01
CA VAL A 487 -27.81 -0.03 -11.25
C VAL A 487 -26.73 -1.04 -10.85
N ASN A 488 -25.55 -0.95 -11.46
CA ASN A 488 -24.44 -1.89 -11.20
C ASN A 488 -23.68 -1.58 -9.90
N GLY A 489 -24.05 -0.54 -9.17
CA GLY A 489 -23.53 -0.21 -7.84
C GLY A 489 -24.64 -0.05 -6.80
N ASN A 490 -24.38 0.82 -5.82
CA ASN A 490 -25.32 1.15 -4.76
C ASN A 490 -26.45 2.05 -5.26
N LEU A 491 -27.69 1.78 -4.85
CA LEU A 491 -28.83 2.68 -5.02
C LEU A 491 -29.18 3.34 -3.69
N ASN A 492 -28.97 4.65 -3.59
CA ASN A 492 -29.27 5.43 -2.41
C ASN A 492 -30.51 6.32 -2.59
N LEU A 493 -31.60 5.95 -1.92
CA LEU A 493 -32.88 6.66 -1.87
C LEU A 493 -33.24 7.04 -0.42
N SER A 494 -32.23 7.24 0.43
CA SER A 494 -32.40 7.33 1.88
C SER A 494 -33.28 8.48 2.35
N GLY A 495 -33.50 9.52 1.54
CA GLY A 495 -34.36 10.66 1.88
C GLY A 495 -35.86 10.41 1.67
N LEU A 496 -36.24 9.36 0.93
CA LEU A 496 -37.64 9.08 0.65
C LEU A 496 -38.38 8.69 1.93
N THR A 497 -39.48 9.38 2.19
CA THR A 497 -40.33 9.15 3.38
C THR A 497 -41.55 8.26 3.09
N SER A 498 -41.92 8.14 1.80
CA SER A 498 -43.00 7.29 1.30
C SER A 498 -42.53 6.51 0.07
N ALA A 499 -43.05 5.29 -0.09
CA ALA A 499 -42.81 4.42 -1.26
C ALA A 499 -43.84 4.65 -2.38
N GLU A 500 -44.82 5.53 -2.18
CA GLU A 500 -45.85 5.82 -3.16
C GLU A 500 -45.25 6.29 -4.49
N GLY A 501 -45.62 5.62 -5.58
CA GLY A 501 -45.09 5.90 -6.92
C GLY A 501 -43.68 5.38 -7.20
N LEU A 502 -42.98 4.82 -6.20
CA LEU A 502 -41.62 4.30 -6.38
C LEU A 502 -41.63 2.97 -7.13
N LYS A 503 -40.89 2.91 -8.23
CA LYS A 503 -40.56 1.67 -8.94
C LYS A 503 -39.05 1.47 -8.87
N LEU A 504 -38.61 0.45 -8.15
CA LEU A 504 -37.21 0.10 -8.02
C LEU A 504 -36.67 -0.51 -9.34
N PRO A 505 -35.36 -0.43 -9.59
CA PRO A 505 -34.71 -1.11 -10.71
C PRO A 505 -34.96 -2.62 -10.66
N GLU A 506 -34.89 -3.28 -11.82
CA GLU A 506 -34.92 -4.75 -11.90
C GLU A 506 -33.65 -5.35 -11.29
N THR A 507 -32.51 -4.66 -11.45
CA THR A 507 -31.22 -5.10 -10.92
C THR A 507 -30.53 -4.01 -10.11
N VAL A 508 -30.13 -4.35 -8.87
CA VAL A 508 -29.23 -3.54 -8.03
C VAL A 508 -28.07 -4.43 -7.57
N ASN A 509 -26.89 -4.21 -8.15
CA ASN A 509 -25.70 -5.02 -7.86
C ASN A 509 -24.95 -4.61 -6.58
N GLY A 510 -25.32 -3.50 -5.95
CA GLY A 510 -24.80 -3.06 -4.66
C GLY A 510 -25.86 -2.98 -3.56
N ASN A 511 -25.64 -2.08 -2.60
CA ASN A 511 -26.56 -1.82 -1.50
C ASN A 511 -27.81 -1.07 -1.98
N LEU A 512 -28.97 -1.39 -1.42
CA LEU A 512 -30.20 -0.63 -1.57
C LEU A 512 -30.54 0.08 -0.26
N SER A 513 -30.58 1.41 -0.28
CA SER A 513 -30.82 2.23 0.92
C SER A 513 -32.12 3.03 0.84
N LEU A 514 -33.06 2.71 1.72
CA LEU A 514 -34.38 3.33 1.89
C LEU A 514 -34.60 3.71 3.37
N ILE A 515 -33.58 4.33 3.95
CA ILE A 515 -33.45 4.54 5.40
C ILE A 515 -34.63 5.28 6.03
N SER A 516 -35.13 6.36 5.41
CA SER A 516 -36.19 7.21 5.99
C SER A 516 -37.61 6.74 5.70
N LEU A 517 -37.77 5.61 5.01
CA LEU A 517 -39.07 5.10 4.64
C LEU A 517 -39.81 4.60 5.89
N THR A 518 -41.02 5.11 6.15
CA THR A 518 -41.79 4.74 7.37
C THR A 518 -42.85 3.67 7.13
N SER A 519 -43.24 3.44 5.88
CA SER A 519 -44.17 2.40 5.43
C SER A 519 -43.68 1.76 4.12
N ALA A 520 -43.84 0.44 4.00
CA ALA A 520 -43.47 -0.32 2.79
C ALA A 520 -44.67 -0.53 1.83
N GLU A 521 -45.83 0.05 2.12
CA GLU A 521 -47.03 -0.15 1.32
C GLU A 521 -46.80 0.23 -0.16
N GLY A 522 -47.16 -0.70 -1.06
CA GLY A 522 -47.00 -0.51 -2.51
C GLY A 522 -45.57 -0.71 -3.04
N LEU A 523 -44.57 -0.90 -2.18
CA LEU A 523 -43.19 -1.12 -2.59
C LEU A 523 -43.00 -2.54 -3.15
N LYS A 524 -42.31 -2.64 -4.29
CA LYS A 524 -41.88 -3.90 -4.89
C LYS A 524 -40.38 -3.90 -5.04
N PHE A 525 -39.72 -4.85 -4.39
CA PHE A 525 -38.29 -5.06 -4.52
C PHE A 525 -37.95 -5.90 -5.76
N PRO A 526 -36.72 -5.77 -6.30
CA PRO A 526 -36.17 -6.78 -7.19
C PRO A 526 -36.07 -8.13 -6.47
N GLU A 527 -36.03 -9.24 -7.24
CA GLU A 527 -35.90 -10.60 -6.69
C GLU A 527 -34.63 -10.75 -5.83
N THR A 528 -33.54 -10.10 -6.24
CA THR A 528 -32.24 -10.11 -5.55
C THR A 528 -31.72 -8.70 -5.30
N VAL A 529 -31.16 -8.50 -4.11
CA VAL A 529 -30.28 -7.36 -3.77
C VAL A 529 -28.89 -7.91 -3.49
N ASN A 530 -27.90 -7.52 -4.30
CA ASN A 530 -26.54 -8.09 -4.20
C ASN A 530 -25.69 -7.50 -3.06
N GLY A 531 -26.17 -6.44 -2.40
CA GLY A 531 -25.57 -5.88 -1.18
C GLY A 531 -26.52 -5.89 0.02
N ASN A 532 -26.32 -4.91 0.91
CA ASN A 532 -27.17 -4.69 2.07
C ASN A 532 -28.50 -4.04 1.67
N LEU A 533 -29.58 -4.42 2.35
CA LEU A 533 -30.88 -3.77 2.26
C LEU A 533 -31.17 -2.99 3.55
N ASN A 534 -31.28 -1.65 3.44
CA ASN A 534 -31.46 -0.76 4.58
C ASN A 534 -32.86 -0.14 4.63
N LEU A 535 -33.65 -0.48 5.66
CA LEU A 535 -35.04 -0.07 5.88
C LEU A 535 -35.26 0.36 7.35
N ILE A 536 -34.30 1.09 7.91
CA ILE A 536 -34.17 1.27 9.36
C ILE A 536 -35.29 2.07 10.02
N SER A 537 -36.05 2.89 9.28
CA SER A 537 -37.17 3.69 9.82
C SER A 537 -38.54 3.07 9.59
N LEU A 538 -38.63 1.88 8.98
CA LEU A 538 -39.91 1.18 8.84
C LEU A 538 -40.43 0.82 10.23
N THR A 539 -41.65 1.22 10.54
CA THR A 539 -42.26 1.00 11.87
C THR A 539 -43.18 -0.21 11.95
N SER A 540 -43.67 -0.67 10.80
CA SER A 540 -44.51 -1.86 10.61
C SER A 540 -44.01 -2.69 9.41
N ALA A 541 -44.22 -4.01 9.46
CA ALA A 541 -43.98 -4.93 8.36
C ALA A 541 -45.20 -5.09 7.42
N ASP A 542 -46.29 -4.37 7.68
CA ASP A 542 -47.48 -4.39 6.82
C ASP A 542 -47.14 -3.99 5.38
N GLY A 543 -47.52 -4.85 4.43
CA GLY A 543 -47.25 -4.64 3.01
C GLY A 543 -45.78 -4.85 2.58
N LEU A 544 -44.88 -5.18 3.51
CA LEU A 544 -43.47 -5.42 3.23
C LEU A 544 -43.25 -6.81 2.60
N ASN A 545 -42.95 -6.83 1.30
CA ASN A 545 -42.54 -8.05 0.59
C ASN A 545 -41.06 -7.95 0.23
N LEU A 546 -40.19 -8.54 1.06
CA LEU A 546 -38.74 -8.49 0.87
C LEU A 546 -38.28 -9.27 -0.38
N PRO A 547 -37.08 -8.99 -0.92
CA PRO A 547 -36.45 -9.80 -1.95
C PRO A 547 -36.35 -11.28 -1.54
N GLU A 548 -36.25 -12.19 -2.52
CA GLU A 548 -35.96 -13.60 -2.25
C GLU A 548 -34.54 -13.76 -1.69
N THR A 549 -33.58 -13.00 -2.22
CA THR A 549 -32.17 -13.04 -1.81
C THR A 549 -31.62 -11.66 -1.47
N VAL A 550 -30.92 -11.58 -0.34
CA VAL A 550 -30.08 -10.45 0.06
C VAL A 550 -28.65 -10.95 0.29
N ASN A 551 -27.72 -10.61 -0.59
CA ASN A 551 -26.33 -11.08 -0.48
C ASN A 551 -25.51 -10.31 0.58
N GLY A 552 -26.06 -9.23 1.15
CA GLY A 552 -25.52 -8.55 2.33
C GLY A 552 -26.39 -8.72 3.58
N GLY A 553 -26.34 -7.73 4.47
CA GLY A 553 -27.19 -7.62 5.65
C GLY A 553 -28.54 -6.97 5.38
N LEU A 554 -29.52 -7.31 6.22
CA LEU A 554 -30.88 -6.77 6.18
C LEU A 554 -31.13 -5.94 7.45
N HIS A 555 -31.42 -4.65 7.30
CA HIS A 555 -31.58 -3.73 8.43
C HIS A 555 -33.03 -3.24 8.56
N LEU A 556 -33.69 -3.64 9.63
CA LEU A 556 -35.11 -3.42 9.96
C LEU A 556 -35.27 -2.91 11.42
N THR A 557 -34.33 -2.11 11.90
CA THR A 557 -34.22 -1.75 13.33
C THR A 557 -35.36 -0.88 13.88
N GLY A 558 -36.17 -0.27 13.01
CA GLY A 558 -37.30 0.58 13.40
C GLY A 558 -38.62 -0.16 13.63
N LEU A 559 -38.69 -1.46 13.30
CA LEU A 559 -39.93 -2.23 13.41
C LEU A 559 -40.37 -2.31 14.88
N THR A 560 -41.64 -2.01 15.13
CA THR A 560 -42.25 -2.08 16.47
C THR A 560 -43.00 -3.38 16.75
N SER A 561 -43.20 -4.18 15.70
CA SER A 561 -43.81 -5.52 15.72
C SER A 561 -43.28 -6.33 14.54
N LEU A 562 -43.24 -7.66 14.67
CA LEU A 562 -42.90 -8.60 13.59
C LEU A 562 -44.12 -9.19 12.90
N GLU A 563 -45.33 -8.80 13.31
CA GLU A 563 -46.56 -9.30 12.72
C GLU A 563 -46.56 -9.07 11.20
N GLY A 564 -46.81 -10.14 10.44
CA GLY A 564 -46.83 -10.10 8.97
C GLY A 564 -45.46 -10.14 8.29
N LEU A 565 -44.33 -10.04 9.01
CA LEU A 565 -43.00 -10.07 8.42
C LEU A 565 -42.68 -11.46 7.85
N LYS A 566 -42.26 -11.48 6.58
CA LYS A 566 -41.68 -12.66 5.93
C LYS A 566 -40.24 -12.35 5.54
N LEU A 567 -39.30 -13.11 6.09
CA LEU A 567 -37.89 -12.97 5.76
C LEU A 567 -37.57 -13.52 4.35
N PRO A 568 -36.49 -13.02 3.71
CA PRO A 568 -35.96 -13.59 2.47
C PRO A 568 -35.67 -15.09 2.60
N GLU A 569 -35.59 -15.77 1.46
CA GLU A 569 -35.11 -17.16 1.44
C GLU A 569 -33.64 -17.24 1.84
N THR A 570 -32.83 -16.28 1.38
CA THR A 570 -31.39 -16.22 1.64
C THR A 570 -30.98 -14.82 2.10
N VAL A 571 -30.24 -14.76 3.20
CA VAL A 571 -29.50 -13.57 3.66
C VAL A 571 -28.07 -13.99 3.97
N ASN A 572 -27.09 -13.53 3.19
CA ASN A 572 -25.69 -13.92 3.38
C ASN A 572 -24.97 -13.08 4.46
N GLY A 573 -25.58 -11.97 4.89
CA GLY A 573 -25.14 -11.16 6.02
C GLY A 573 -25.99 -11.36 7.28
N PHE A 574 -25.92 -10.37 8.18
CA PHE A 574 -26.73 -10.36 9.42
C PHE A 574 -28.08 -9.67 9.21
N ILE A 575 -29.09 -10.13 9.95
CA ILE A 575 -30.38 -9.47 10.05
C ILE A 575 -30.39 -8.62 11.33
N TYR A 576 -30.58 -7.31 11.17
CA TYR A 576 -30.59 -6.34 12.26
C TYR A 576 -32.03 -5.89 12.52
N ILE A 577 -32.55 -6.23 13.69
CA ILE A 577 -33.88 -5.85 14.16
C ILE A 577 -33.71 -5.30 15.59
N GLY A 578 -34.43 -4.24 15.95
CA GLY A 578 -34.32 -3.57 17.25
C GLY A 578 -35.70 -3.15 17.78
N GLY A 579 -35.80 -2.88 19.08
CA GLY A 579 -37.00 -2.30 19.70
C GLY A 579 -38.16 -3.25 20.02
N LEU A 580 -37.96 -4.58 19.94
CA LEU A 580 -38.99 -5.59 20.18
C LEU A 580 -38.90 -6.23 21.57
N VAL A 581 -40.01 -6.82 22.04
CA VAL A 581 -40.04 -7.60 23.29
C VAL A 581 -39.39 -8.99 23.09
N GLU A 582 -38.69 -9.48 24.12
CA GLU A 582 -37.86 -10.70 24.11
C GLU A 582 -38.56 -11.97 23.60
N ALA A 583 -39.90 -12.03 23.76
CA ALA A 583 -40.73 -13.13 23.26
C ALA A 583 -40.78 -13.21 21.72
N GLU A 584 -40.84 -12.07 21.03
CA GLU A 584 -40.94 -12.01 19.56
C GLU A 584 -39.60 -12.35 18.89
N ILE A 585 -38.49 -11.93 19.50
CA ILE A 585 -37.13 -12.26 19.06
C ILE A 585 -36.87 -13.77 19.20
N SER A 586 -37.41 -14.40 20.23
CA SER A 586 -37.25 -15.84 20.49
C SER A 586 -37.93 -16.71 19.44
N ASP A 587 -39.02 -16.25 18.83
CA ASP A 587 -39.73 -17.01 17.79
C ASP A 587 -39.04 -16.92 16.42
N LEU A 588 -38.37 -15.79 16.12
CA LEU A 588 -37.45 -15.69 14.98
C LEU A 588 -36.29 -16.68 15.13
N LYS A 589 -35.60 -16.67 16.28
CA LYS A 589 -34.44 -17.55 16.58
C LYS A 589 -34.77 -19.05 16.49
N LYS A 590 -36.04 -19.44 16.58
CA LYS A 590 -36.50 -20.85 16.45
C LYS A 590 -36.78 -21.28 15.01
N SER A 591 -36.91 -20.35 14.07
CA SER A 591 -37.06 -20.74 12.67
C SER A 591 -35.71 -21.21 12.13
N ASP A 592 -35.70 -22.33 11.40
CA ASP A 592 -34.50 -22.95 10.79
C ASP A 592 -33.78 -22.05 9.76
N LYS A 593 -34.18 -20.78 9.64
CA LYS A 593 -33.70 -19.78 8.69
C LYS A 593 -32.96 -18.60 9.32
N VAL A 594 -32.66 -18.60 10.63
CA VAL A 594 -32.09 -17.42 11.30
C VAL A 594 -30.57 -17.47 11.48
N PHE A 595 -29.91 -16.66 10.65
CA PHE A 595 -28.56 -16.13 10.80
C PHE A 595 -28.51 -15.12 11.96
N MET A 596 -27.38 -15.01 12.67
CA MET A 596 -27.27 -14.30 13.95
C MET A 596 -28.01 -12.95 13.99
N VAL A 597 -29.11 -12.89 14.74
CA VAL A 597 -29.81 -11.62 15.03
C VAL A 597 -28.96 -10.86 16.04
N LYS A 598 -28.44 -9.69 15.66
CA LYS A 598 -27.80 -8.77 16.61
C LYS A 598 -28.85 -7.76 17.07
N GLU A 599 -29.10 -7.73 18.37
CA GLU A 599 -29.86 -6.66 19.03
C GLU A 599 -29.03 -5.37 18.94
N GLY A 600 -29.64 -4.33 18.37
CA GLY A 600 -29.06 -2.99 18.24
C GLY A 600 -29.52 -2.05 19.35
#